data_AF-Q8KRK1-F1
#
_entry.id   AF-Q8KRK1-F1
#
_cell.length_a   1.000
_cell.length_b   1.000
_cell.length_c   1.000
_cell.angle_alpha   90.00
_cell.angle_beta   90.00
_cell.angle_gamma   90.00
#
_symmetry.space_group_name_H-M   'P 1'
#
loop_
_entity.id
_entity.type
_entity.pdbx_description
1 polymer ?
#
loop_
_entity_poly.entity_id
_entity_poly.type
_entity_poly.pdbx_seq_one_letter_code
_entity_poly.pdbx_strand_id
1 'polypeptide(L)' 'DDGSFNTDTIMARAQSENIETSADRIDYMDVSPKQVVAVATACIPFLENDDSNRAL' A
#
# COMPACT_ATOMS: atom_id res chain seq x y z
N ASP A 1 -6.88 -1.63 20.30
CA ASP A 1 -5.72 -2.11 19.54
C ASP A 1 -4.55 -1.18 19.78
N ASP A 2 -3.38 -1.76 20.04
CA ASP A 2 -2.15 -1.07 20.44
C ASP A 2 -1.31 -0.57 19.25
N GLY A 3 -1.82 -0.74 18.03
CA GLY A 3 -1.14 -0.34 16.79
C GLY A 3 -0.06 -1.34 16.34
N SER A 4 0.03 -2.51 16.97
CA SER A 4 0.91 -3.58 16.51
C SER A 4 0.39 -4.25 15.23
N PHE A 5 1.28 -4.94 14.52
CA PHE A 5 0.91 -5.77 13.38
C PHE A 5 0.18 -7.03 13.84
N ASN A 6 -0.92 -7.38 13.16
CA ASN A 6 -1.72 -8.57 13.48
C ASN A 6 -1.08 -9.89 13.02
N THR A 7 -0.06 -9.84 12.14
CA THR A 7 0.60 -11.01 11.56
C THR A 7 2.12 -10.86 11.65
N ASP A 8 2.81 -11.99 11.79
CA ASP A 8 4.27 -11.99 11.91
C ASP A 8 4.97 -11.77 10.57
N THR A 9 4.35 -12.23 9.47
CA THR A 9 4.83 -12.00 8.09
C THR A 9 4.10 -10.82 7.48
N ILE A 10 4.86 -9.83 7.02
CA ILE A 10 4.39 -8.58 6.43
C ILE A 10 4.96 -8.40 5.03
N MET A 11 4.11 -8.07 4.06
CA MET A 11 4.54 -7.63 2.74
C MET A 11 5.05 -6.19 2.84
N ALA A 12 6.31 -5.96 2.47
CA ALA A 12 6.98 -4.67 2.55
C ALA A 12 7.76 -4.38 1.27
N ARG A 13 8.24 -3.13 1.13
CA ARG A 13 9.07 -2.72 0.01
C ARG A 13 10.44 -2.24 0.49
N ALA A 14 11.51 -2.83 -0.04
CA ALA A 14 12.88 -2.43 0.22
C ALA A 14 13.65 -2.29 -1.10
N GLN A 15 14.32 -1.16 -1.32
CA GLN A 15 15.15 -0.92 -2.51
C GLN A 15 14.45 -1.23 -3.85
N SER A 16 13.15 -0.89 -3.95
CA SER A 16 12.29 -1.16 -5.11
C SER A 16 11.80 -2.60 -5.27
N GLU A 17 12.18 -3.51 -4.39
CA GLU A 17 11.69 -4.89 -4.37
C GLU A 17 10.56 -5.06 -3.34
N ASN A 18 9.54 -5.83 -3.72
CA ASN A 18 8.50 -6.27 -2.80
C ASN A 18 8.94 -7.59 -2.16
N ILE A 19 8.97 -7.62 -0.83
CA ILE A 19 9.48 -8.75 -0.04
C ILE A 19 8.51 -9.09 1.08
N GLU A 20 8.49 -10.35 1.49
CA GLU A 20 7.89 -10.76 2.77
C GLU A 20 8.96 -10.72 3.86
N THR A 21 8.66 -10.04 4.97
CA THR A 21 9.59 -9.89 6.08
C THR A 21 8.86 -9.88 7.42
N SER A 22 9.62 -9.93 8.52
CA SER A 22 9.05 -9.94 9.86
C SER A 22 8.72 -8.52 10.36
N ALA A 23 7.72 -8.40 11.23
CA ALA A 23 7.23 -7.11 11.73
C ALA A 23 8.31 -6.26 12.44
N ASP A 24 9.32 -6.89 13.07
CA ASP A 24 10.45 -6.22 13.73
C ASP A 24 11.41 -5.53 12.75
N ARG A 25 11.31 -5.83 11.44
CA ARG A 25 12.13 -5.25 10.38
C ARG A 25 11.43 -4.11 9.64
N ILE A 26 10.25 -3.70 10.09
CA ILE A 26 9.46 -2.62 9.47
C ILE A 26 9.74 -1.29 10.17
N ASP A 27 10.33 -0.35 9.43
CA ASP A 27 10.62 0.99 9.93
C ASP A 27 9.46 1.98 9.71
N TYR A 28 8.70 1.80 8.62
CA TYR A 28 7.65 2.73 8.17
C TYR A 28 6.44 2.00 7.57
N MET A 29 5.28 2.67 7.57
CA MET A 29 4.04 2.21 6.95
C MET A 29 3.44 3.33 6.09
N ASP A 30 2.82 2.94 4.98
CA ASP A 30 2.03 3.83 4.13
C ASP A 30 0.84 4.43 4.90
N VAL A 31 0.60 5.72 4.75
CA VAL A 31 -0.50 6.40 5.45
C VAL A 31 -1.84 6.06 4.82
N SER A 32 -1.88 5.87 3.51
CA SER A 32 -3.11 5.57 2.77
C SER A 32 -2.82 4.96 1.41
N PRO A 33 -3.61 3.97 0.94
CA PRO A 33 -3.52 3.46 -0.43
C PRO A 33 -3.70 4.55 -1.51
N LYS A 34 -4.35 5.67 -1.17
CA LYS A 34 -4.59 6.78 -2.10
C LYS A 34 -3.36 7.69 -2.30
N GLN A 35 -2.31 7.54 -1.50
CA GLN A 35 -1.14 8.43 -1.56
C GLN A 35 -0.33 8.31 -2.86
N VAL A 36 -0.52 7.21 -3.60
CA VAL A 36 0.17 6.95 -4.87
C VAL A 36 -0.58 7.50 -6.09
N VAL A 37 -1.81 8.03 -5.91
CA VAL A 37 -2.64 8.56 -7.00
C VAL A 37 -2.94 10.05 -6.81
N ALA A 38 -3.16 10.76 -7.91
CA ALA A 38 -3.56 12.16 -7.88
C ALA A 38 -4.98 12.34 -7.34
N VAL A 39 -5.30 13.56 -6.87
CA VAL A 39 -6.59 13.88 -6.25
C VAL A 39 -7.78 13.54 -7.17
N ALA A 40 -7.68 13.84 -8.47
CA ALA A 40 -8.74 13.55 -9.43
C ALA A 40 -9.00 12.04 -9.57
N THR A 41 -7.94 11.24 -9.75
CA THR A 41 -8.02 9.78 -9.88
C THR A 41 -8.52 9.14 -8.58
N ALA A 42 -8.16 9.68 -7.42
CA ALA A 42 -8.61 9.21 -6.10
C ALA A 42 -10.12 9.35 -5.84
N CYS A 43 -10.84 10.11 -6.68
CA CYS A 43 -12.28 10.28 -6.65
C CYS A 43 -13.04 9.26 -7.51
N ILE A 44 -12.34 8.44 -8.30
CA ILE A 44 -12.97 7.37 -9.10
C ILE A 44 -13.33 6.21 -8.16
N PRO A 45 -14.62 5.83 -8.03
CA PRO A 45 -15.01 4.69 -7.21
C PRO A 45 -14.61 3.37 -7.89
N PHE A 46 -14.19 2.39 -7.09
CA PHE A 46 -13.76 1.06 -7.57
C PHE A 46 -12.62 1.12 -8.60
N LEU A 47 -11.68 2.06 -8.41
CA LEU A 47 -10.52 2.24 -9.28
C LEU A 47 -9.67 0.97 -9.37
N GLU A 48 -9.62 0.18 -8.31
CA GLU A 48 -8.94 -1.11 -8.24
C GLU A 48 -9.51 -2.16 -9.21
N ASN A 49 -10.71 -1.94 -9.74
CA ASN A 49 -11.35 -2.79 -10.74
C ASN A 49 -11.17 -2.26 -12.17
N ASP A 50 -10.65 -1.05 -12.35
CA ASP A 50 -10.46 -0.45 -13.67
C ASP A 50 -9.04 -0.72 -14.22
N ASP A 51 -8.91 -0.77 -15.53
CA ASP A 51 -7.59 -0.92 -16.15
C ASP A 51 -6.84 0.42 -16.17
N SER A 52 -5.51 0.36 -16.15
CA SER A 52 -4.69 1.57 -16.07
C SER A 52 -4.89 2.54 -17.23
N ASN A 53 -5.33 2.08 -18.41
CA ASN A 53 -5.59 2.98 -19.55
C ASN A 53 -6.92 3.73 -19.41
N ARG A 54 -7.89 3.17 -18.68
CA ARG A 54 -9.14 3.85 -18.33
C ARG A 54 -9.00 4.79 -17.12
N ALA A 55 -7.99 4.54 -16.29
CA ALA A 55 -7.65 5.36 -15.13
C ALA A 55 -6.69 6.54 -15.43
N LEU A 56 -6.06 6.55 -16.60
CA LEU A 56 -5.11 7.59 -17.07
C LEU A 56 -5.84 8.76 -17.74
#